data_AF-A0A1X0UNK2-F1
#
_entry.id   AF-A0A1X0UNK2-F1
#
_cell.length_a   1.000
_cell.length_b   1.000
_cell.length_c   1.000
_cell.angle_alpha   90.00
_cell.angle_beta   90.00
_cell.angle_gamma   90.00
#
_symmetry.space_group_name_H-M   'P 1'
#
loop_
_entity.id
_entity.type
_entity.pdbx_description
1 polymer ?
#
loop_
_entity_poly.entity_id
_entity_poly.type
_entity_poly.pdbx_seq_one_letter_code
_entity_poly.pdbx_strand_id
1 'polypeptide(L)'
;MPTKHALGFGNGKIIEHEDGTAAYVKSAEFTQAFRVHIADVRGFSVTKSGKMLTRDFHVLGNGTTLASVEVNHGTSELIEAWFRKHPLFGSRYSVAAPVLSPALTPAAVMDAAMPASMIADELRKLAELRNEGILTPAEFDAQKARLLQR
;
A
#
# COMPACT_ATOMS: atom_id res chain seq x y z
N MET A 1 5.04 -21.02 -1.05
CA MET A 1 6.01 -21.05 0.06
C MET A 1 6.47 -19.64 0.41
N PRO A 2 6.70 -19.30 1.69
CA PRO A 2 7.14 -17.96 2.06
C PRO A 2 8.57 -17.66 1.62
N THR A 3 8.79 -16.52 0.95
CA THR A 3 10.10 -16.07 0.47
C THR A 3 10.82 -15.34 1.59
N LYS A 4 12.06 -15.75 1.89
CA LYS A 4 12.86 -15.18 2.98
C LYS A 4 13.92 -14.24 2.40
N HIS A 5 13.90 -12.98 2.83
CA HIS A 5 14.86 -11.95 2.46
C HIS A 5 15.71 -11.59 3.69
N ALA A 6 17.00 -11.95 3.66
CA ALA A 6 17.92 -11.55 4.71
C ALA A 6 18.29 -10.07 4.56
N LEU A 7 18.25 -9.30 5.66
CA LEU A 7 18.62 -7.87 5.68
C LEU A 7 20.09 -7.66 6.06
N GLY A 8 20.91 -8.70 6.01
CA GLY A 8 22.31 -8.67 6.45
C GLY A 8 22.51 -9.07 7.92
N PHE A 9 23.78 -9.09 8.34
CA PHE A 9 24.19 -9.61 9.63
C PHE A 9 23.67 -8.73 10.78
N GLY A 10 22.92 -9.32 11.72
CA GLY A 10 22.37 -8.62 12.89
C GLY A 10 21.09 -7.80 12.66
N ASN A 11 20.62 -7.65 11.41
CA ASN A 11 19.46 -6.82 11.07
C ASN A 11 18.15 -7.62 10.96
N GLY A 12 18.25 -8.95 10.92
CA GLY A 12 17.09 -9.84 10.84
C GLY A 12 16.72 -10.19 9.40
N LYS A 13 15.46 -10.57 9.19
CA LYS A 13 14.96 -11.00 7.89
C LYS A 13 13.51 -10.60 7.70
N ILE A 14 13.14 -10.34 6.45
CA ILE A 14 11.76 -10.19 6.00
C ILE A 14 11.30 -11.51 5.42
N ILE A 15 10.09 -11.92 5.76
CA ILE A 15 9.43 -13.11 5.25
C ILE A 15 8.21 -12.63 4.48
N GLU A 16 8.25 -12.78 3.17
CA GLU A 16 7.10 -12.53 2.30
C GLU A 16 6.24 -13.79 2.26
N HIS A 17 4.94 -13.61 2.47
CA HIS A 17 3.95 -14.66 2.42
C HIS A 17 3.11 -14.52 1.14
N GLU A 18 2.63 -15.65 0.61
CA GLU A 18 1.81 -15.69 -0.61
C GLU A 18 0.46 -14.97 -0.49
N ASP A 19 0.04 -14.63 0.73
CA ASP A 19 -1.14 -13.81 1.00
C ASP A 19 -0.89 -12.29 0.83
N GLY A 20 0.30 -11.91 0.36
CA GLY A 20 0.70 -10.51 0.16
C GLY A 20 1.04 -9.79 1.46
N THR A 21 1.31 -10.54 2.53
CA THR A 21 1.85 -9.98 3.77
C THR A 21 3.37 -10.11 3.84
N ALA A 22 4.01 -9.15 4.48
CA ALA A 22 5.41 -9.20 4.85
C ALA A 22 5.53 -9.21 6.37
N ALA A 23 6.26 -10.20 6.88
CA ALA A 23 6.61 -10.33 8.29
C ALA A 23 8.08 -9.97 8.48
N TYR A 24 8.38 -9.19 9.51
CA TYR A 24 9.76 -8.91 9.91
C TYR A 24 10.11 -9.74 11.13
N VAL A 25 11.27 -10.41 11.11
CA VAL A 25 11.80 -11.21 12.22
C VAL A 25 13.13 -10.62 12.64
N LYS A 26 13.24 -10.22 13.91
CA LYS A 26 14.48 -9.65 14.46
C LYS A 26 15.56 -10.72 14.58
N SER A 27 16.80 -10.34 14.31
CA SER A 27 17.94 -11.25 14.46
C SER A 27 18.19 -11.66 15.91
N ALA A 28 17.96 -10.76 16.86
CA ALA A 28 18.27 -10.99 18.27
C ALA A 28 17.22 -11.84 18.99
N GLU A 29 15.95 -11.67 18.63
CA GLU A 29 14.83 -12.28 19.36
C GLU A 29 14.29 -13.54 18.64
N PHE A 30 14.65 -13.77 17.36
CA PHE A 30 14.08 -14.83 16.49
C PHE A 30 12.54 -14.84 16.41
N THR A 31 11.89 -13.86 17.03
CA THR A 31 10.44 -13.66 17.06
C THR A 31 10.02 -12.73 15.92
N GLN A 32 8.83 -12.98 15.42
CA GLN A 32 8.19 -12.09 14.47
C GLN A 32 7.87 -10.76 15.17
N ALA A 33 8.53 -9.70 14.74
CA ALA A 33 8.35 -8.37 15.27
C ALA A 33 7.03 -7.75 14.81
N PHE A 34 6.70 -7.90 13.53
CA PHE A 34 5.41 -7.52 12.98
C PHE A 34 5.09 -8.32 11.73
N ARG A 35 3.80 -8.30 11.35
CA ARG A 35 3.32 -8.78 10.06
C ARG A 35 2.29 -7.80 9.54
N VAL A 36 2.52 -7.28 8.34
CA VAL A 36 1.67 -6.27 7.70
C VAL A 36 1.41 -6.63 6.25
N HIS A 37 0.27 -6.21 5.71
CA HIS A 37 0.00 -6.31 4.28
C HIS A 37 0.83 -5.31 3.51
N ILE A 38 1.63 -5.78 2.55
CA ILE A 38 2.54 -4.94 1.76
C ILE A 38 1.76 -3.85 1.02
N ALA A 39 0.57 -4.19 0.55
CA ALA A 39 -0.29 -3.27 -0.19
C ALA A 39 -0.94 -2.17 0.67
N ASP A 40 -1.05 -2.39 1.98
CA ASP A 40 -1.59 -1.40 2.92
C ASP A 40 -0.53 -0.40 3.38
N VAL A 41 0.76 -0.75 3.26
CA VAL A 41 1.86 0.13 3.64
C VAL A 41 1.89 1.35 2.71
N ARG A 42 1.86 2.54 3.33
CA ARG A 42 1.93 3.85 2.68
C ARG A 42 3.28 4.52 2.85
N GLY A 43 3.88 4.33 4.00
CA GLY A 43 5.12 5.00 4.35
C GLY A 43 5.68 4.45 5.64
N PHE A 44 6.77 5.07 6.06
CA PHE A 44 7.51 4.68 7.25
C PHE A 44 7.85 5.94 8.02
N SER A 45 7.81 5.84 9.34
CA SER A 45 8.31 6.86 10.24
C SER A 45 9.32 6.22 11.17
N VAL A 46 10.43 6.91 11.37
CA VAL A 46 11.51 6.44 12.25
C VAL A 46 11.74 7.50 13.31
N THR A 47 11.55 7.13 14.56
CA THR A 47 11.83 8.00 15.70
C THR A 47 13.04 7.48 16.47
N LYS A 48 13.72 8.40 17.16
CA LYS A 48 14.81 8.05 18.06
C LYS A 48 14.23 7.24 19.22
N SER A 49 14.70 6.01 19.41
CA SER A 49 14.32 5.23 20.59
C SER A 49 15.08 5.73 21.81
N GLY A 50 14.65 5.32 22.99
CA GLY A 50 15.35 5.62 24.25
C GLY A 50 16.76 5.01 24.35
N LYS A 51 17.11 4.05 23.48
CA LYS A 51 18.41 3.36 23.50
C LYS A 51 19.32 3.88 22.39
N MET A 52 20.61 3.95 22.66
CA MET A 52 21.58 4.60 21.77
C MET A 52 21.77 3.89 20.41
N LEU A 53 21.45 2.60 20.32
CA LEU A 53 21.71 1.75 19.15
C LEU A 53 20.44 1.26 18.42
N THR A 54 19.25 1.63 18.92
CA THR A 54 17.98 1.25 18.29
C THR A 54 17.22 2.48 17.80
N ARG A 55 16.18 2.24 17.02
CA ARG A 55 15.22 3.23 16.53
C ARG A 55 13.83 2.63 16.59
N ASP A 56 12.85 3.45 16.90
CA ASP A 56 11.46 3.04 16.81
C ASP A 56 11.00 3.23 15.36
N PHE A 57 10.68 2.12 14.72
CA PHE A 57 10.25 2.04 13.34
C PHE A 57 8.74 1.81 13.30
N HIS A 58 8.03 2.77 12.71
CA HIS A 58 6.59 2.76 12.55
C HIS A 58 6.25 2.57 11.07
N VAL A 59 5.51 1.51 10.79
CA VAL A 59 4.93 1.26 9.47
C VAL A 59 3.60 2.00 9.40
N LEU A 60 3.49 2.94 8.48
CA LEU A 60 2.30 3.76 8.29
C LEU A 60 1.43 3.18 7.18
N GLY A 61 0.12 3.13 7.44
CA GLY A 61 -0.92 2.73 6.50
C GLY A 61 -1.83 3.89 6.14
N ASN A 62 -3.09 3.58 5.81
CA ASN A 62 -4.10 4.57 5.43
C ASN A 62 -4.60 5.38 6.63
N GLY A 63 -3.81 6.37 7.06
CA GLY A 63 -4.14 7.25 8.19
C GLY A 63 -3.88 6.66 9.59
N THR A 64 -3.33 5.45 9.67
CA THR A 64 -3.01 4.76 10.94
C THR A 64 -1.63 4.13 10.92
N THR A 65 -1.10 3.79 12.09
CA THR A 65 0.12 2.98 12.22
C THR A 65 -0.25 1.50 12.15
N LEU A 66 0.24 0.80 11.12
CA LEU A 66 0.00 -0.64 10.92
C LEU A 66 0.84 -1.49 11.86
N ALA A 67 2.08 -1.06 12.12
CA ALA A 67 2.98 -1.74 13.02
C ALA A 67 3.98 -0.76 13.63
N SER A 68 4.44 -1.06 14.84
CA SER A 68 5.48 -0.32 15.55
C SER A 68 6.47 -1.32 16.11
N VAL A 69 7.75 -1.15 15.81
CA VAL A 69 8.81 -2.05 16.27
C VAL A 69 10.11 -1.30 16.54
N GLU A 70 10.80 -1.66 17.62
CA GLU A 70 12.17 -1.23 17.85
C GLU A 70 13.14 -2.04 16.97
N VAL A 71 13.86 -1.37 16.07
CA VAL A 71 14.86 -1.97 15.16
C VAL A 71 16.25 -1.40 15.41
N ASN A 72 17.30 -2.11 15.02
CA ASN A 72 18.67 -1.58 15.09
C ASN A 72 18.86 -0.41 14.12
N HIS A 73 19.75 0.52 14.46
CA HIS A 73 20.18 1.58 13.55
C HIS A 73 20.62 1.00 12.20
N GLY A 74 20.13 1.54 11.08
CA GLY A 74 20.41 1.01 9.74
C GLY A 74 19.37 0.01 9.21
N THR A 75 18.72 -0.73 10.10
CA THR A 75 17.73 -1.75 9.70
C THR A 75 16.48 -1.12 9.09
N SER A 76 16.06 0.03 9.61
CA SER A 76 14.91 0.80 9.10
C SER A 76 15.03 1.08 7.60
N GLU A 77 16.20 1.56 7.16
CA GLU A 77 16.42 1.90 5.75
C GLU A 77 16.38 0.65 4.85
N LEU A 78 16.89 -0.48 5.34
CA LEU A 78 16.88 -1.74 4.59
C LEU A 78 15.46 -2.30 4.44
N ILE A 79 14.67 -2.25 5.51
CA ILE A 79 13.26 -2.64 5.48
C ILE A 79 12.50 -1.75 4.51
N GLU A 80 12.67 -0.43 4.63
CA GLU A 80 12.02 0.54 3.76
C GLU A 80 12.40 0.35 2.29
N ALA A 81 13.69 0.18 1.99
CA ALA A 81 14.16 -0.06 0.63
C ALA A 81 13.57 -1.35 0.03
N TRP A 82 13.44 -2.41 0.83
CA TRP A 82 12.80 -3.65 0.39
C TRP A 82 11.31 -3.42 0.06
N PHE A 83 10.56 -2.78 0.96
CA PHE A 83 9.15 -2.48 0.73
C PHE A 83 8.96 -1.59 -0.51
N ARG A 84 9.74 -0.52 -0.66
CA ARG A 84 9.65 0.39 -1.82
C ARG A 84 9.96 -0.29 -3.15
N LYS A 85 10.82 -1.32 -3.16
CA LYS A 85 11.13 -2.11 -4.35
C LYS A 85 10.01 -3.12 -4.69
N HIS A 86 9.13 -3.43 -3.74
CA HIS A 86 8.14 -4.48 -3.91
C HIS A 86 6.96 -4.01 -4.79
N PRO A 87 6.52 -4.80 -5.79
CA PRO A 87 5.47 -4.38 -6.74
C PRO A 87 4.10 -4.16 -6.08
N LEU A 88 3.80 -4.88 -4.99
CA LEU A 88 2.56 -4.70 -4.23
C LEU A 88 2.54 -3.45 -3.35
N PHE A 89 3.67 -2.76 -3.16
CA PHE A 89 3.76 -1.63 -2.24
C PHE A 89 2.79 -0.51 -2.62
N GLY A 90 1.95 -0.11 -1.67
CA GLY A 90 0.92 0.91 -1.91
C GLY A 90 -0.18 0.51 -2.90
N SER A 91 -0.23 -0.75 -3.37
CA SER A 91 -1.17 -1.20 -4.41
C SER A 91 -2.63 -1.26 -3.96
N ARG A 92 -2.93 -1.32 -2.64
CA ARG A 92 -4.31 -1.26 -2.13
C ARG A 92 -4.89 0.16 -2.09
N TYR A 93 -4.23 1.14 -2.72
CA TYR A 93 -4.88 2.41 -3.06
C TYR A 93 -5.68 2.21 -4.35
N SER A 94 -6.78 1.46 -4.21
CA SER A 94 -7.99 1.84 -4.91
C SER A 94 -8.85 2.54 -3.85
N VAL A 95 -9.22 3.78 -4.14
CA VAL A 95 -10.04 4.60 -3.26
C VAL A 95 -11.34 3.86 -2.96
N ALA A 96 -11.74 3.93 -1.68
CA ALA A 96 -12.96 3.43 -1.08
C ALA A 96 -14.13 3.10 -2.03
N ALA A 97 -14.56 1.84 -2.01
CA ALA A 97 -15.99 1.57 -2.07
C ALA A 97 -16.58 1.92 -0.68
N PRO A 98 -17.62 2.77 -0.58
CA PRO A 98 -18.32 2.97 0.67
C PRO A 98 -19.00 1.66 1.07
N VAL A 99 -18.64 1.15 2.25
CA VAL A 99 -19.27 -0.01 2.87
C VAL A 99 -20.62 0.38 3.45
N LEU A 100 -21.68 -0.35 3.10
CA LEU A 100 -22.85 -0.49 3.96
C LEU A 100 -22.78 -1.87 4.63
N SER A 101 -23.06 -1.83 5.93
CA SER A 101 -22.99 -2.84 6.99
C SER A 101 -23.76 -4.17 6.72
N PRO A 102 -23.58 -5.19 7.59
CA PRO A 102 -23.64 -6.60 7.20
C PRO A 102 -24.99 -7.28 7.49
N ALA A 103 -25.39 -8.22 6.63
CA ALA A 103 -26.36 -9.27 6.99
C ALA A 103 -26.19 -10.54 6.12
N LEU A 104 -25.69 -11.61 6.76
CA LEU A 104 -26.07 -13.03 6.62
C LEU A 104 -26.30 -13.66 5.22
N THR A 105 -25.28 -14.39 4.75
CA THR A 105 -25.34 -15.66 3.95
C THR A 105 -26.05 -15.64 2.57
N PRO A 106 -25.96 -16.72 1.77
CA PRO A 106 -25.00 -16.86 0.68
C PRO A 106 -25.66 -16.83 -0.71
N ALA A 107 -24.81 -16.70 -1.74
CA ALA A 107 -25.03 -17.07 -3.15
C ALA A 107 -25.11 -15.93 -4.17
N ALA A 108 -24.22 -16.07 -5.15
CA ALA A 108 -24.46 -15.90 -6.58
C ALA A 108 -24.47 -14.46 -7.17
N VAL A 109 -23.38 -14.22 -7.90
CA VAL A 109 -23.26 -13.57 -9.22
C VAL A 109 -23.75 -12.12 -9.42
N MET A 110 -22.75 -11.25 -9.63
CA MET A 110 -22.55 -10.46 -10.86
C MET A 110 -23.78 -9.73 -11.42
N ASP A 111 -23.87 -8.43 -11.16
CA ASP A 111 -24.19 -7.47 -12.22
C ASP A 111 -23.51 -6.12 -11.96
N ALA A 112 -22.79 -5.66 -12.97
CA ALA A 112 -21.93 -4.49 -12.95
C ALA A 112 -22.71 -3.30 -13.50
N ALA A 113 -23.43 -2.60 -12.63
CA ALA A 113 -23.90 -1.25 -12.90
C ALA A 113 -23.07 -0.28 -12.05
N MET A 114 -21.98 0.26 -12.62
CA MET A 114 -21.24 1.35 -11.99
C MET A 114 -22.09 2.63 -12.03
N PRO A 115 -22.24 3.35 -10.90
CA PRO A 115 -23.12 4.51 -10.84
C PRO A 115 -22.55 5.66 -11.68
N ALA A 116 -23.44 6.39 -12.38
CA ALA A 116 -23.14 7.55 -13.22
C ALA A 116 -22.32 8.66 -12.54
N SER A 117 -22.18 8.61 -11.21
CA SER A 117 -21.27 9.46 -10.43
C SER A 117 -19.80 9.26 -10.81
N MET A 118 -19.37 8.07 -11.23
CA MET A 118 -17.98 7.81 -11.62
C MET A 118 -17.58 8.50 -12.93
N ILE A 119 -18.51 8.63 -13.89
CA ILE A 119 -18.23 9.28 -15.17
C ILE A 119 -17.95 10.78 -14.97
N ALA A 120 -18.67 11.44 -14.07
CA ALA A 120 -18.46 12.86 -13.76
C ALA A 120 -17.09 13.11 -13.11
N ASP A 121 -16.66 12.23 -12.21
CA ASP A 121 -15.35 12.31 -11.55
C ASP A 121 -14.20 12.05 -12.54
N GLU A 122 -14.37 11.10 -13.47
CA GLU A 122 -13.39 10.83 -14.54
C GLU A 122 -13.28 11.99 -15.55
N LEU A 123 -14.40 12.62 -15.91
CA LEU A 123 -14.40 13.82 -16.76
C LEU A 123 -13.70 15.00 -16.08
N ARG A 124 -13.86 15.15 -14.76
CA ARG A 124 -13.18 16.20 -13.99
C ARG A 124 -11.66 15.97 -13.96
N LYS A 125 -11.21 14.73 -13.78
CA LYS A 125 -9.79 14.35 -13.80
C LYS A 125 -9.16 14.57 -15.17
N LEU A 126 -9.86 14.26 -16.25
CA LEU A 126 -9.39 14.54 -17.61
C LEU A 126 -9.23 16.05 -17.88
N ALA A 127 -10.14 16.86 -17.34
CA ALA A 127 -10.06 18.32 -17.50
C ALA A 127 -8.85 18.90 -16.75
N GLU A 128 -8.53 18.35 -15.58
CA GLU A 128 -7.34 18.71 -14.80
C GLU A 128 -6.04 18.41 -15.57
N LEU A 129 -5.92 17.20 -16.12
CA LEU A 129 -4.76 16.79 -16.92
C LEU A 129 -4.58 17.61 -18.21
N ARG A 130 -5.67 18.07 -18.84
CA ARG A 130 -5.62 19.03 -19.96
C ARG A 130 -5.10 20.39 -19.50
N ASN A 131 -5.59 20.90 -18.36
CA ASN A 131 -5.19 22.21 -17.83
C ASN A 131 -3.72 22.23 -17.40
N GLU A 132 -3.18 21.09 -16.96
CA GLU A 132 -1.75 20.90 -16.67
C GLU A 132 -0.89 20.75 -17.94
N GLY A 133 -1.51 20.72 -19.13
CA GLY A 133 -0.81 20.57 -20.41
C GLY A 133 -0.25 19.16 -20.65
N ILE A 134 -0.65 18.17 -19.84
CA ILE A 134 -0.24 16.77 -19.96
C ILE A 134 -0.97 16.09 -21.12
N LEU A 135 -2.22 16.48 -21.36
CA LEU A 135 -3.03 16.02 -22.50
C LEU A 135 -3.18 17.12 -23.52
N THR A 136 -2.93 16.79 -24.79
CA THR A 136 -3.30 17.67 -25.90
C THR A 136 -4.83 17.74 -26.03
N PRO A 137 -5.38 18.82 -26.62
CA PRO A 137 -6.83 18.95 -26.80
C PRO A 137 -7.46 17.76 -27.55
N ALA A 138 -6.76 17.21 -28.55
CA ALA A 138 -7.24 16.08 -29.34
C ALA A 138 -7.32 14.78 -28.51
N GLU A 139 -6.38 14.56 -27.60
CA GLU A 139 -6.37 13.38 -26.72
C GLU A 139 -7.43 13.48 -25.63
N PHE A 140 -7.73 14.69 -25.16
CA PHE A 140 -8.82 14.94 -24.22
C PHE A 140 -10.19 14.61 -24.83
N ASP A 141 -10.48 15.07 -26.05
CA ASP A 141 -11.76 14.81 -26.71
C ASP A 141 -11.97 13.31 -27.02
N ALA A 142 -10.92 12.60 -27.42
CA ALA A 142 -10.98 11.15 -27.66
C ALA A 142 -11.32 10.36 -26.38
N GLN A 143 -10.72 10.72 -25.25
CA GLN A 143 -10.99 10.06 -23.97
C GLN A 143 -12.36 10.43 -23.40
N LYS A 144 -12.78 11.69 -23.53
CA LYS A 144 -14.11 12.17 -23.17
C LYS A 144 -15.21 11.41 -23.93
N ALA A 145 -15.07 11.26 -25.24
CA ALA A 145 -16.04 10.53 -26.06
C ALA A 145 -16.16 9.06 -25.64
N ARG A 146 -15.04 8.41 -25.32
CA ARG A 146 -15.01 7.02 -24.83
C ARG A 146 -15.71 6.85 -23.49
N LEU A 147 -15.60 7.84 -22.61
CA LEU A 147 -16.25 7.86 -21.28
C LEU A 147 -17.76 8.07 -21.37
N LEU A 148 -18.25 8.86 -22.33
CA LEU A 148 -19.69 9.10 -22.52
C LEU A 148 -20.41 7.96 -23.24
N GLN A 149 -19.70 7.04 -23.90
CA GLN A 149 -20.27 5.92 -24.66
C GLN A 149 -20.42 4.62 -23.85
N ARG A 150 -20.10 4.65 -22.56
CA ARG A 150 -20.13 3.51 -21.65
C ARG A 150 -21.35 3.57 -20.74
#